data_AF-A0A7Y4SWF6-F1
#
_entry.id   AF-A0A7Y4SWF6-F1
#
_cell.length_a   1.000
_cell.length_b   1.000
_cell.length_c   1.000
_cell.angle_alpha   90.00
_cell.angle_beta   90.00
_cell.angle_gamma   90.00
#
_symmetry.space_group_name_H-M   'P 1'
#
loop_
_entity.id
_entity.type
_entity.pdbx_description
1 polymer ?
#
loop_
_entity_poly.entity_id
_entity_poly.type
_entity_poly.pdbx_seq_one_letter_code
_entity_poly.pdbx_strand_id
1 'polypeptide(L)'
;MALLANSPVASDAYGHLWHHLDRRVGVPFSILDAENLGDYDLRRFNVLVLPPSSGLGDVLGPLKQQLASWVEGGGTLIACGSAAAELTKGRLGLSQVVLRQDALEDLASYHKEAERERAARKVVIDEEAVWNGATPEEPALEGENGKPEAPDKDKDTDQKGADQKDTDQKDTDKKEKPNADEETRARLFFPQGATLRGLVDPDAWITSGIDAVLPVLVSGADVYLAKAPVTTAVRLEQAPALRLGGLLWPEARARLAESAWLTVERKGHGQVVLFAAPPAFRGYHLASARLFANAVVLGPGLGADQPDGW
;
A
#
# COMPACT_ATOMS: atom_id res chain seq x y z
N MET A 1 7.42 -18.46 16.68
CA MET A 1 7.79 -17.71 15.46
C MET A 1 8.81 -18.49 14.64
N ALA A 2 8.70 -18.38 13.31
CA ALA A 2 9.65 -18.88 12.33
C ALA A 2 10.14 -17.76 11.41
N LEU A 3 11.42 -17.81 11.04
CA LEU A 3 12.05 -16.97 10.01
C LEU A 3 12.53 -17.86 8.88
N LEU A 4 12.12 -17.56 7.65
CA LEU A 4 12.53 -18.32 6.47
C LEU A 4 13.98 -18.01 6.10
N ALA A 5 14.76 -19.03 5.75
CA ALA A 5 16.15 -18.93 5.35
C ALA A 5 16.48 -19.89 4.20
N ASN A 6 17.73 -19.83 3.74
CA ASN A 6 18.25 -20.62 2.63
C ASN A 6 17.58 -20.27 1.28
N SER A 7 18.08 -20.84 0.18
CA SER A 7 17.53 -20.64 -1.17
C SER A 7 16.00 -20.75 -1.20
N PRO A 8 15.25 -19.76 -1.73
CA PRO A 8 15.66 -18.62 -2.55
C PRO A 8 15.96 -17.31 -1.77
N VAL A 9 16.02 -17.38 -0.43
CA VAL A 9 16.34 -16.22 0.42
C VAL A 9 17.84 -15.95 0.39
N ALA A 10 18.20 -14.76 -0.08
CA ALA A 10 19.59 -14.31 -0.07
C ALA A 10 20.07 -13.99 1.36
N SER A 11 21.35 -14.27 1.64
CA SER A 11 21.92 -14.12 2.99
C SER A 11 21.91 -12.67 3.50
N ASP A 12 21.99 -11.69 2.60
CA ASP A 12 21.92 -10.27 2.92
C ASP A 12 20.49 -9.83 3.30
N ALA A 13 19.49 -10.40 2.64
CA ALA A 13 18.08 -10.21 2.94
C ALA A 13 17.69 -10.86 4.29
N TYR A 14 18.28 -12.02 4.59
CA TYR A 14 18.08 -12.71 5.86
C TYR A 14 18.78 -12.00 7.04
N GLY A 15 20.06 -11.65 6.87
CA GLY A 15 20.96 -11.29 7.98
C GLY A 15 20.51 -10.06 8.78
N HIS A 16 19.89 -9.06 8.14
CA HIS A 16 19.43 -7.87 8.83
C HIS A 16 18.15 -8.10 9.66
N LEU A 17 17.24 -8.97 9.19
CA LEU A 17 16.05 -9.37 9.96
C LEU A 17 16.47 -10.26 11.13
N TRP A 18 17.33 -11.25 10.89
CA TRP A 18 17.91 -12.11 11.92
C TRP A 18 18.58 -11.28 13.02
N HIS A 19 19.49 -10.36 12.65
CA HIS A 19 20.18 -9.50 13.61
C HIS A 19 19.21 -8.63 14.41
N HIS A 20 18.16 -8.10 13.78
CA HIS A 20 17.15 -7.32 14.49
C HIS A 20 16.39 -8.16 15.51
N LEU A 21 15.92 -9.35 15.12
CA LEU A 21 15.18 -10.24 16.02
C LEU A 21 16.04 -10.74 17.19
N ASP A 22 17.27 -11.17 16.93
CA ASP A 22 18.19 -11.72 17.94
C ASP A 22 18.77 -10.63 18.84
N ARG A 23 19.34 -9.55 18.27
CA ARG A 23 20.12 -8.56 19.02
C ARG A 23 19.35 -7.34 19.49
N ARG A 24 18.26 -6.97 18.80
CA ARG A 24 17.48 -5.78 19.18
C ARG A 24 16.21 -6.14 19.92
N VAL A 25 15.45 -7.11 19.41
CA VAL A 25 14.18 -7.51 20.01
C VAL A 25 14.38 -8.57 21.09
N GLY A 26 15.34 -9.50 20.90
CA GLY A 26 15.65 -10.55 21.88
C GLY A 26 14.59 -11.64 21.97
N VAL A 27 13.90 -11.94 20.86
CA VAL A 27 12.83 -12.94 20.80
C VAL A 27 13.34 -14.26 20.23
N PRO A 28 12.93 -15.42 20.79
CA PRO A 28 13.29 -16.70 20.24
C PRO A 28 12.54 -16.97 18.94
N PHE A 29 13.24 -17.48 17.92
CA PHE A 29 12.65 -17.93 16.67
C PHE A 29 13.33 -19.17 16.14
N SER A 30 12.56 -19.95 15.39
CA SER A 30 13.08 -21.07 14.61
C SER A 30 13.45 -20.61 13.22
N ILE A 31 14.52 -21.18 12.66
CA ILE A 31 14.89 -20.98 11.26
C ILE A 31 14.24 -22.11 10.46
N LEU A 32 13.48 -21.76 9.43
CA LEU A 32 12.91 -22.73 8.50
C LEU A 32 13.60 -22.63 7.16
N ASP A 33 13.96 -23.78 6.60
CA ASP A 33 14.51 -23.87 5.26
C ASP A 33 13.40 -23.67 4.22
N ALA A 34 13.57 -22.69 3.33
CA ALA A 34 12.60 -22.38 2.31
C ALA A 34 12.37 -23.55 1.35
N GLU A 35 13.40 -24.32 0.99
CA GLU A 35 13.29 -25.44 0.04
C GLU A 35 12.41 -26.56 0.60
N ASN A 36 12.43 -26.74 1.92
CA ASN A 36 11.71 -27.79 2.63
C ASN A 36 10.47 -27.27 3.37
N LEU A 37 9.95 -26.08 3.01
CA LEU A 37 8.85 -25.45 3.74
C LEU A 37 7.60 -26.33 3.81
N GLY A 38 7.36 -27.16 2.79
CA GLY A 38 6.21 -28.06 2.72
C GLY A 38 6.24 -29.21 3.72
N ASP A 39 7.42 -29.60 4.20
CA ASP A 39 7.59 -30.73 5.12
C ASP A 39 7.38 -30.32 6.59
N TYR A 40 7.39 -29.02 6.88
CA TYR A 40 7.23 -28.51 8.24
C TYR A 40 5.77 -28.31 8.62
N ASP A 41 5.42 -28.69 9.86
CA ASP A 41 4.12 -28.40 10.44
C ASP A 41 4.03 -26.93 10.89
N LEU A 42 3.38 -26.10 10.07
CA LEU A 42 3.21 -24.67 10.31
C LEU A 42 2.37 -24.37 11.56
N ARG A 43 1.54 -25.31 12.03
CA ARG A 43 0.70 -25.12 13.23
C ARG A 43 1.51 -24.93 14.50
N ARG A 44 2.79 -25.33 14.50
CA ARG A 44 3.73 -25.10 15.61
C ARG A 44 4.19 -23.64 15.72
N PHE A 45 3.87 -22.81 14.72
CA PHE A 45 4.29 -21.42 14.65
C PHE A 45 3.08 -20.49 14.55
N ASN A 46 3.15 -19.40 15.31
CA ASN A 46 2.20 -18.29 15.31
C ASN A 46 2.54 -17.22 14.27
N VAL A 47 3.83 -16.95 14.07
CA VAL A 47 4.35 -15.94 13.14
C VAL A 47 5.29 -16.62 12.17
N LEU A 48 5.11 -16.34 10.87
CA LEU A 48 6.03 -16.72 9.80
C LEU A 48 6.52 -15.46 9.10
N VAL A 49 7.83 -15.23 9.13
CA VAL A 49 8.48 -14.12 8.46
C VAL A 49 9.13 -14.57 7.16
N LEU A 50 8.76 -13.91 6.06
CA LEU A 50 9.28 -14.10 4.71
C LEU A 50 10.21 -12.91 4.35
N PRO A 51 11.54 -13.11 4.38
CA PRO A 51 12.48 -12.10 3.94
C PRO A 51 12.38 -11.84 2.43
N PRO A 52 12.90 -10.70 1.96
CA PRO A 52 13.00 -10.43 0.53
C PRO A 52 13.74 -11.58 -0.17
N SER A 53 13.13 -12.10 -1.22
CA SER A 53 13.60 -13.27 -1.96
C SER A 53 13.09 -13.20 -3.40
N SER A 54 13.89 -13.72 -4.33
CA SER A 54 13.53 -13.81 -5.75
C SER A 54 13.21 -15.28 -6.05
N GLY A 55 12.02 -15.58 -6.58
CA GLY A 55 11.59 -16.97 -6.83
C GLY A 55 10.86 -17.63 -5.66
N LEU A 56 10.49 -16.86 -4.62
CA LEU A 56 9.68 -17.38 -3.52
C LEU A 56 8.30 -17.86 -4.00
N GLY A 57 7.76 -17.26 -5.08
CA GLY A 57 6.51 -17.70 -5.69
C GLY A 57 6.50 -19.18 -6.09
N ASP A 58 7.63 -19.72 -6.56
CA ASP A 58 7.74 -21.12 -6.99
C ASP A 58 7.69 -22.09 -5.79
N VAL A 59 8.27 -21.68 -4.67
CA VAL A 59 8.26 -22.44 -3.41
C VAL A 59 6.87 -22.39 -2.76
N LEU A 60 6.24 -21.22 -2.75
CA LEU A 60 4.95 -21.02 -2.07
C LEU A 60 3.75 -21.44 -2.91
N GLY A 61 3.88 -21.50 -4.23
CA GLY A 61 2.82 -21.89 -5.16
C GLY A 61 2.13 -23.21 -4.78
N PRO A 62 2.89 -24.31 -4.61
CA PRO A 62 2.34 -25.59 -4.14
C PRO A 62 1.72 -25.52 -2.74
N LEU A 63 2.25 -24.65 -1.87
CA LEU A 63 1.84 -24.52 -0.47
C LEU A 63 0.74 -23.48 -0.24
N LYS A 64 0.25 -22.82 -1.30
CA LYS A 64 -0.69 -21.71 -1.22
C LYS A 64 -1.92 -22.04 -0.37
N GLN A 65 -2.53 -23.20 -0.57
CA GLN A 65 -3.73 -23.60 0.17
C GLN A 65 -3.43 -23.87 1.64
N GLN A 66 -2.31 -24.54 1.93
CA GLN A 66 -1.85 -24.79 3.30
C GLN A 66 -1.55 -23.47 4.03
N LEU A 67 -0.88 -22.54 3.37
CA LEU A 67 -0.60 -21.21 3.92
C LEU A 67 -1.88 -20.40 4.15
N ALA A 68 -2.81 -20.41 3.19
CA ALA A 68 -4.09 -19.73 3.33
C ALA A 68 -4.86 -20.28 4.55
N SER A 69 -4.95 -21.60 4.68
CA SER A 69 -5.61 -22.25 5.82
C SER A 69 -4.91 -21.95 7.15
N TRP A 70 -3.57 -21.93 7.17
CA TRP A 70 -2.81 -21.58 8.37
C TRP A 70 -3.02 -20.12 8.79
N VAL A 71 -3.01 -19.18 7.84
CA VAL A 71 -3.33 -17.77 8.12
C VAL A 71 -4.78 -17.65 8.62
N GLU A 72 -5.75 -18.26 7.94
CA GLU A 72 -7.15 -18.24 8.36
C GLU A 72 -7.37 -18.84 9.76
N GLY A 73 -6.54 -19.81 10.15
CA GLY A 73 -6.54 -20.44 11.47
C GLY A 73 -5.84 -19.66 12.59
N GLY A 74 -5.41 -18.40 12.35
CA GLY A 74 -4.76 -17.57 13.38
C GLY A 74 -3.26 -17.36 13.17
N GLY A 75 -2.72 -17.75 12.02
CA GLY A 75 -1.34 -17.45 11.63
C GLY A 75 -1.13 -15.98 11.27
N THR A 76 -0.01 -15.40 11.70
CA THR A 76 0.45 -14.07 11.27
C THR A 76 1.55 -14.24 10.22
N LEU A 77 1.23 -13.94 8.95
CA LEU A 77 2.19 -13.97 7.85
C LEU A 77 2.80 -12.59 7.63
N ILE A 78 4.12 -12.46 7.73
CA ILE A 78 4.83 -11.20 7.52
C ILE A 78 5.75 -11.34 6.31
N ALA A 79 5.56 -10.53 5.26
CA ALA A 79 6.43 -10.56 4.09
C ALA A 79 7.07 -9.20 3.82
N CYS A 80 8.33 -9.22 3.37
CA CYS A 80 9.14 -8.02 3.18
C CYS A 80 9.66 -7.91 1.75
N GLY A 81 9.59 -6.72 1.16
CA GLY A 81 10.14 -6.42 -0.17
C GLY A 81 9.55 -7.35 -1.24
N SER A 82 10.40 -7.93 -2.09
CA SER A 82 9.96 -8.81 -3.18
C SER A 82 9.12 -10.01 -2.71
N ALA A 83 9.31 -10.52 -1.49
CA ALA A 83 8.44 -11.57 -0.95
C ALA A 83 7.00 -11.09 -0.75
N ALA A 84 6.81 -9.80 -0.40
CA ALA A 84 5.48 -9.21 -0.33
C ALA A 84 4.83 -9.09 -1.72
N ALA A 85 5.62 -8.89 -2.79
CA ALA A 85 5.10 -8.84 -4.15
C ALA A 85 4.47 -10.18 -4.56
N GLU A 86 5.06 -11.31 -4.15
CA GLU A 86 4.54 -12.65 -4.44
C GLU A 86 3.20 -12.94 -3.76
N LEU A 87 2.92 -12.32 -2.61
CA LEU A 87 1.66 -12.52 -1.88
C LEU A 87 0.48 -11.70 -2.43
N THR A 88 0.74 -10.74 -3.33
CA THR A 88 -0.29 -9.84 -3.88
C THR A 88 -1.36 -10.57 -4.71
N LYS A 89 -2.50 -9.90 -4.93
CA LYS A 89 -3.67 -10.43 -5.65
C LYS A 89 -3.34 -10.98 -7.04
N GLY A 90 -2.44 -10.31 -7.78
CA GLY A 90 -2.03 -10.68 -9.14
C GLY A 90 -1.04 -11.86 -9.21
N ARG A 91 -0.54 -12.32 -8.05
CA ARG A 91 0.44 -13.40 -7.92
C ARG A 91 -0.18 -14.59 -7.20
N LEU A 92 0.22 -14.88 -5.97
CA LEU A 92 -0.35 -15.97 -5.18
C LEU A 92 -1.76 -15.67 -4.68
N GLY A 93 -2.16 -14.40 -4.58
CA GLY A 93 -3.51 -14.03 -4.11
C GLY A 93 -3.73 -14.30 -2.62
N LEU A 94 -2.66 -14.31 -1.83
CA LEU A 94 -2.73 -14.43 -0.38
C LEU A 94 -3.04 -13.09 0.31
N SER A 95 -3.01 -11.97 -0.43
CA SER A 95 -3.45 -10.66 0.01
C SER A 95 -4.27 -9.95 -1.09
N GLN A 96 -5.13 -9.02 -0.69
CA GLN A 96 -5.88 -8.11 -1.58
C GLN A 96 -5.06 -6.93 -2.07
N VAL A 97 -3.85 -6.71 -1.53
CA VAL A 97 -2.90 -5.72 -2.04
C VAL A 97 -2.54 -6.06 -3.49
N VAL A 98 -2.45 -5.03 -4.33
CA VAL A 98 -2.10 -5.15 -5.75
C VAL A 98 -0.80 -4.42 -6.03
N LEU A 99 -0.07 -4.88 -7.05
CA LEU A 99 1.03 -4.10 -7.60
C LEU A 99 0.45 -3.06 -8.56
N ARG A 100 1.06 -1.87 -8.63
CA ARG A 100 0.65 -0.79 -9.53
C ARG A 100 0.52 -1.25 -10.99
N GLN A 101 1.46 -2.11 -11.44
CA GLN A 101 1.48 -2.64 -12.81
C GLN A 101 0.25 -3.52 -13.14
N ASP A 102 -0.35 -4.16 -12.13
CA ASP A 102 -1.51 -5.05 -12.30
C ASP A 102 -2.83 -4.27 -12.17
N ALA A 103 -2.77 -3.00 -11.74
CA ALA A 103 -3.92 -2.15 -11.45
C ALA A 103 -3.96 -0.87 -12.28
N LEU A 104 -3.30 -0.84 -13.45
CA LEU A 104 -3.22 0.34 -14.32
C LEU A 104 -4.61 0.86 -14.72
N GLU A 105 -5.58 -0.02 -14.97
CA GLU A 105 -6.93 0.37 -15.36
C GLU A 105 -7.76 0.98 -14.20
N ASP A 106 -7.40 0.69 -12.94
CA ASP A 106 -8.16 1.07 -11.73
C ASP A 106 -7.38 2.05 -10.82
N LEU A 107 -6.34 2.72 -11.32
CA LEU A 107 -5.51 3.61 -10.50
C LEU A 107 -6.31 4.73 -9.82
N ALA A 108 -7.33 5.27 -10.51
CA ALA A 108 -8.19 6.32 -9.98
C ALA A 108 -8.92 5.91 -8.69
N SER A 109 -9.32 4.64 -8.56
CA SER A 109 -9.95 4.14 -7.31
C SER A 109 -8.97 4.17 -6.15
N TYR A 110 -7.71 3.81 -6.37
CA TYR A 110 -6.68 3.82 -5.33
C TYR A 110 -6.28 5.24 -4.92
N HIS A 111 -6.18 6.17 -5.89
CA HIS A 111 -5.92 7.57 -5.58
C HIS A 111 -7.05 8.18 -4.74
N LYS A 112 -8.32 7.93 -5.12
CA LYS A 112 -9.46 8.40 -4.34
C LYS A 112 -9.47 7.87 -2.91
N GLU A 113 -9.09 6.61 -2.70
CA GLU A 113 -8.99 6.04 -1.35
C GLU A 113 -7.85 6.67 -0.55
N ALA A 114 -6.69 6.90 -1.17
CA ALA A 114 -5.58 7.61 -0.53
C ALA A 114 -5.95 9.06 -0.15
N GLU A 115 -6.69 9.77 -1.00
CA GLU A 115 -7.23 11.10 -0.71
C GLU A 115 -8.23 11.05 0.45
N ARG A 116 -9.12 10.07 0.47
CA ARG A 116 -10.10 9.86 1.54
C ARG A 116 -9.41 9.61 2.88
N GLU A 117 -8.42 8.71 2.93
CA GLU A 117 -7.64 8.44 4.14
C GLU A 117 -6.93 9.70 4.64
N ARG A 118 -6.36 10.51 3.73
CA ARG A 118 -5.70 11.77 4.09
C ARG A 118 -6.69 12.81 4.62
N ALA A 119 -7.84 12.96 3.97
CA ALA A 119 -8.88 13.88 4.40
C ALA A 119 -9.41 13.52 5.80
N ALA A 120 -9.56 12.22 6.08
CA ALA A 120 -9.97 11.72 7.39
C ALA A 120 -8.99 12.10 8.52
N ARG A 121 -7.70 12.31 8.23
CA ARG A 121 -6.70 12.75 9.21
C ARG A 121 -6.74 14.26 9.51
N LYS A 122 -7.39 15.06 8.66
CA LYS A 122 -7.47 16.53 8.80
C LYS A 122 -8.89 16.97 9.17
N VAL A 123 -9.58 16.20 10.01
CA VAL A 123 -10.89 16.58 10.53
C VAL A 123 -10.69 17.52 11.72
N VAL A 124 -10.96 18.82 11.50
CA VAL A 124 -11.11 19.79 12.58
C VAL A 124 -12.58 19.73 12.99
N ILE A 125 -12.87 19.16 14.17
CA ILE A 125 -14.22 19.14 14.71
C ILE A 125 -14.51 20.52 15.28
N ASP A 126 -15.47 21.23 14.70
CA ASP A 126 -16.01 22.45 15.30
C ASP A 126 -17.01 22.05 16.40
N GLU A 127 -16.57 22.15 17.65
CA GLU A 127 -17.35 21.79 18.83
C GLU A 127 -18.63 22.64 18.94
N GLU A 128 -18.60 23.92 18.55
CA GLU A 128 -19.78 24.78 18.59
C GLU A 128 -20.81 24.33 17.56
N ALA A 129 -20.38 23.92 16.37
CA ALA A 129 -21.26 23.40 15.33
C ALA A 129 -21.90 22.05 15.70
N VAL A 130 -21.15 21.17 16.39
CA VAL A 130 -21.63 19.86 16.85
C VAL A 130 -22.62 19.99 18.01
N TRP A 131 -22.33 20.87 18.97
CA TRP A 131 -23.14 20.99 20.20
C TRP A 131 -24.32 21.95 20.07
N ASN A 132 -24.19 23.02 19.29
CA ASN A 132 -25.25 24.02 19.14
C ASN A 132 -26.12 23.81 17.90
N GLY A 133 -25.91 22.72 17.15
CA GLY A 133 -26.67 22.37 15.97
C GLY A 133 -26.49 23.42 14.87
N ALA A 134 -25.30 23.48 14.27
CA ALA A 134 -25.13 24.28 13.06
C ALA A 134 -26.09 23.76 11.97
N THR A 135 -26.96 24.65 11.49
CA THR A 135 -27.73 24.41 10.26
C THR A 135 -26.72 24.10 9.16
N PRO A 136 -26.79 22.95 8.46
CA PRO A 136 -25.82 22.62 7.43
C PRO A 136 -25.88 23.68 6.33
N GLU A 137 -24.82 24.47 6.17
CA GLU A 137 -24.58 25.12 4.89
C GLU A 137 -24.23 24.00 3.91
N GLU A 138 -25.14 23.74 2.97
CA GLU A 138 -24.90 22.79 1.89
C GLU A 138 -23.60 23.20 1.18
N PRO A 139 -22.62 22.28 0.99
CA PRO A 139 -21.46 22.59 0.20
C PRO A 139 -21.94 22.91 -1.21
N ALA A 140 -21.65 24.13 -1.67
CA ALA A 140 -21.97 24.59 -3.01
C ALA A 140 -21.40 23.61 -4.04
N LEU A 141 -22.28 22.77 -4.57
CA LEU A 141 -22.03 22.02 -5.79
C LEU A 141 -22.01 23.05 -6.92
N GLU A 142 -20.82 23.42 -7.38
CA GLU A 142 -20.64 24.13 -8.63
C GLU A 142 -21.16 23.24 -9.77
N GLY A 143 -22.41 23.50 -10.17
CA GLY A 143 -23.05 22.97 -11.35
C GLY A 143 -23.51 24.14 -12.22
N GLU A 144 -22.94 24.23 -13.40
CA GLU A 144 -23.26 25.23 -14.41
C GLU A 144 -24.72 25.14 -14.91
N ASN A 145 -25.25 26.32 -15.25
CA ASN A 145 -26.10 26.67 -16.41
C ASN A 145 -27.59 27.03 -16.23
N GLY A 146 -27.86 28.31 -16.58
CA GLY A 146 -29.03 28.80 -17.32
C GLY A 146 -30.05 29.58 -16.49
N LYS A 147 -30.49 30.82 -16.81
CA LYS A 147 -30.66 31.49 -18.11
C LYS A 147 -30.97 33.01 -17.89
N PRO A 148 -31.05 33.83 -18.96
CA PRO A 148 -30.58 35.22 -19.00
C PRO A 148 -31.69 36.29 -18.90
N GLU A 149 -31.29 37.51 -18.54
CA GLU A 149 -32.08 38.73 -18.75
C GLU A 149 -31.61 39.49 -20.00
N ALA A 150 -32.57 39.93 -20.81
CA ALA A 150 -32.47 40.97 -21.86
C ALA A 150 -33.64 41.93 -21.60
N PRO A 151 -33.61 43.24 -21.96
CA PRO A 151 -33.31 43.80 -23.30
C PRO A 151 -32.35 45.02 -23.24
N ASP A 152 -31.81 45.62 -24.32
CA ASP A 152 -32.52 46.31 -25.41
C ASP A 152 -31.59 46.63 -26.63
N LYS A 153 -32.26 46.92 -27.74
CA LYS A 153 -31.80 46.97 -29.15
C LYS A 153 -30.95 48.19 -29.53
N ASP A 154 -30.07 48.03 -30.54
CA ASP A 154 -30.21 48.70 -31.86
C ASP A 154 -29.15 48.29 -32.90
N LYS A 155 -29.64 47.88 -34.09
CA LYS A 155 -29.21 48.17 -35.50
C LYS A 155 -27.76 47.86 -35.96
N ASP A 156 -27.45 47.42 -37.18
CA ASP A 156 -28.18 47.12 -38.42
C ASP A 156 -27.23 46.32 -39.35
N THR A 157 -27.76 45.86 -40.49
CA THR A 157 -27.10 45.38 -41.74
C THR A 157 -26.66 43.90 -41.93
N ASP A 158 -27.52 43.16 -42.63
CA ASP A 158 -27.32 42.58 -43.98
C ASP A 158 -26.11 41.65 -44.27
N GLN A 159 -26.34 40.33 -44.44
CA GLN A 159 -26.69 39.68 -45.72
C GLN A 159 -26.53 38.13 -45.71
N LYS A 160 -27.64 37.46 -46.09
CA LYS A 160 -27.81 36.23 -46.91
C LYS A 160 -26.80 35.07 -46.83
N GLY A 161 -27.35 33.86 -46.59
CA GLY A 161 -27.06 32.69 -47.44
C GLY A 161 -26.91 31.32 -46.75
N ALA A 162 -28.04 30.60 -46.65
CA ALA A 162 -28.28 29.16 -46.84
C ALA A 162 -27.33 28.05 -46.31
N ASP A 163 -28.02 26.98 -45.87
CA ASP A 163 -27.66 25.56 -45.86
C ASP A 163 -27.04 24.93 -44.60
N GLN A 164 -28.00 24.38 -43.85
CA GLN A 164 -27.98 23.41 -42.79
C GLN A 164 -27.21 22.12 -43.16
N LYS A 165 -26.26 21.71 -42.31
CA LYS A 165 -25.87 20.31 -42.13
C LYS A 165 -25.34 20.10 -40.72
N ASP A 166 -26.14 19.41 -39.92
CA ASP A 166 -25.76 18.84 -38.64
C ASP A 166 -24.46 18.04 -38.79
N THR A 167 -23.45 18.42 -38.00
CA THR A 167 -22.33 17.55 -37.72
C THR A 167 -22.37 17.28 -36.23
N ASP A 168 -22.83 16.07 -35.89
CA ASP A 168 -22.68 15.45 -34.59
C ASP A 168 -21.19 15.47 -34.22
N GLN A 169 -20.81 16.46 -33.42
CA GLN A 169 -19.50 16.54 -32.81
C GLN A 169 -19.53 15.57 -31.62
N LYS A 170 -19.23 14.32 -31.93
CA LYS A 170 -19.06 13.25 -30.95
C LYS A 170 -17.75 13.52 -30.20
N ASP A 171 -17.84 14.28 -29.12
CA ASP A 171 -16.78 14.42 -28.13
C ASP A 171 -16.31 13.02 -27.71
N THR A 172 -15.17 12.64 -28.25
CA THR A 172 -14.48 11.41 -27.88
C THR A 172 -13.52 11.78 -26.79
N ASP A 173 -14.04 11.87 -25.57
CA ASP A 173 -13.27 11.90 -24.34
C ASP A 173 -12.67 10.50 -24.13
N LYS A 174 -11.72 10.12 -25.01
CA LYS A 174 -10.88 8.95 -24.85
C LYS A 174 -9.93 9.28 -23.71
N LYS A 175 -10.33 8.95 -22.48
CA LYS A 175 -9.39 8.73 -21.37
C LYS A 175 -8.24 7.87 -21.89
N GLU A 176 -7.08 8.47 -22.10
CA GLU A 176 -5.86 7.75 -22.45
C GLU A 176 -5.66 6.68 -21.39
N LYS A 177 -5.80 5.41 -21.81
CA LYS A 177 -5.49 4.29 -20.93
C LYS A 177 -4.02 4.42 -20.56
N PRO A 178 -3.62 4.35 -19.28
CA PRO A 178 -2.22 4.33 -18.90
C PRO A 178 -1.53 3.21 -19.67
N ASN A 179 -0.55 3.57 -20.50
CA ASN A 179 0.06 2.66 -21.43
C ASN A 179 0.99 1.70 -20.67
N ALA A 180 0.79 0.38 -20.80
CA ALA A 180 1.62 -0.63 -20.15
C ALA A 180 3.11 -0.50 -20.52
N ASP A 181 3.39 -0.01 -21.74
CA ASP A 181 4.76 0.26 -22.19
C ASP A 181 5.41 1.41 -21.41
N GLU A 182 4.64 2.43 -21.04
CA GLU A 182 5.12 3.55 -20.23
C GLU A 182 5.39 3.13 -18.81
N GLU A 183 4.51 2.34 -18.19
CA GLU A 183 4.76 1.79 -16.85
C GLU A 183 6.01 0.90 -16.87
N THR A 184 6.20 0.09 -17.91
CA THR A 184 7.40 -0.76 -18.06
C THR A 184 8.67 0.06 -18.16
N ARG A 185 8.66 1.16 -18.93
CA ARG A 185 9.79 2.09 -19.01
C ARG A 185 10.02 2.82 -17.70
N ALA A 186 8.96 3.28 -17.05
CA ALA A 186 9.03 4.01 -15.79
C ALA A 186 9.47 3.12 -14.62
N ARG A 187 9.32 1.79 -14.73
CA ARG A 187 9.90 0.80 -13.83
C ARG A 187 11.41 0.78 -13.86
N LEU A 188 12.06 1.07 -14.98
CA LEU A 188 13.53 1.12 -15.05
C LEU A 188 14.12 2.20 -14.14
N PHE A 189 13.37 3.27 -13.86
CA PHE A 189 13.79 4.38 -13.03
C PHE A 189 13.45 4.18 -11.55
N PHE A 190 13.62 2.97 -11.01
CA PHE A 190 13.39 2.73 -9.60
C PHE A 190 14.52 3.33 -8.73
N PRO A 191 14.20 3.98 -7.60
CA PRO A 191 15.23 4.43 -6.68
C PRO A 191 15.88 3.24 -5.98
N GLN A 192 17.19 3.37 -5.71
CA GLN A 192 17.95 2.42 -4.90
C GLN A 192 18.46 3.15 -3.66
N GLY A 193 17.85 2.86 -2.51
CA GLY A 193 18.25 3.43 -1.24
C GLY A 193 17.79 4.88 -1.02
N ALA A 194 16.71 5.33 -1.66
CA ALA A 194 16.13 6.62 -1.37
C ALA A 194 15.35 6.57 -0.04
N THR A 195 15.45 7.64 0.74
CA THR A 195 14.66 7.81 1.97
C THR A 195 13.46 8.67 1.66
N LEU A 196 12.28 8.09 1.82
CA LEU A 196 11.01 8.73 1.53
C LEU A 196 10.23 9.01 2.81
N ARG A 197 9.31 9.97 2.72
CA ARG A 197 8.39 10.31 3.80
C ARG A 197 7.21 9.33 3.80
N GLY A 198 7.13 8.52 4.85
CA GLY A 198 5.96 7.71 5.17
C GLY A 198 5.05 8.43 6.16
N LEU A 199 3.76 8.48 5.83
CA LEU A 199 2.69 8.94 6.70
C LEU A 199 2.11 7.76 7.45
N VAL A 200 2.17 7.83 8.77
CA VAL A 200 1.77 6.75 9.68
C VAL A 200 0.30 6.90 10.02
N ASP A 201 -0.43 5.79 10.01
CA ASP A 201 -1.78 5.70 10.54
C ASP A 201 -1.73 5.46 12.05
N PRO A 202 -2.10 6.43 12.91
CA PRO A 202 -2.04 6.25 14.37
C PRO A 202 -3.06 5.24 14.90
N ASP A 203 -4.13 4.94 14.14
CA ASP A 203 -5.20 4.04 14.57
C ASP A 203 -4.84 2.57 14.33
N ALA A 204 -3.85 2.30 13.48
CA ALA A 204 -3.37 0.95 13.23
C ALA A 204 -2.51 0.44 14.39
N TRP A 205 -2.89 -0.68 15.02
CA TRP A 205 -2.17 -1.24 16.17
C TRP A 205 -0.65 -1.45 15.92
N ILE A 206 -0.27 -1.75 14.67
CA ILE A 206 1.13 -2.01 14.28
C ILE A 206 2.02 -0.76 14.37
N THR A 207 1.43 0.44 14.36
CA THR A 207 2.16 1.72 14.39
C THR A 207 2.37 2.25 15.80
N SER A 208 1.96 1.50 16.82
CA SER A 208 2.10 1.90 18.22
C SER A 208 3.54 2.30 18.57
N GLY A 209 3.70 3.52 19.10
CA GLY A 209 4.99 4.10 19.47
C GLY A 209 5.81 4.66 18.29
N ILE A 210 5.16 4.93 17.15
CA ILE A 210 5.74 5.64 16.00
C ILE A 210 5.04 6.99 15.84
N ASP A 211 5.81 8.03 15.50
CA ASP A 211 5.26 9.36 15.21
C ASP A 211 4.46 9.37 13.90
N ALA A 212 3.66 10.43 13.69
CA ALA A 212 2.82 10.57 12.49
C ALA A 212 3.59 10.55 11.15
N VAL A 213 4.90 10.83 11.19
CA VAL A 213 5.78 10.85 10.01
C VAL A 213 7.02 10.00 10.28
N LEU A 214 7.31 9.08 9.36
CA LEU A 214 8.40 8.12 9.45
C LEU A 214 9.29 8.20 8.19
N PRO A 215 10.63 8.33 8.31
CA PRO A 215 11.52 8.06 7.19
C PRO A 215 11.53 6.56 6.87
N VAL A 216 11.18 6.20 5.64
CA VAL A 216 11.20 4.83 5.15
C VAL A 216 12.19 4.68 4.02
N LEU A 217 12.90 3.56 3.99
CA LEU A 217 13.76 3.20 2.88
C LEU A 217 12.91 2.59 1.78
N VAL A 218 13.15 3.01 0.54
CA VAL A 218 12.56 2.38 -0.64
C VAL A 218 13.67 1.87 -1.56
N SER A 219 13.49 0.64 -2.00
CA SER A 219 14.37 -0.07 -2.92
C SER A 219 13.53 -1.00 -3.78
N GLY A 220 13.88 -1.10 -5.06
CA GLY A 220 13.20 -1.99 -6.00
C GLY A 220 12.08 -1.30 -6.78
N ALA A 221 11.55 -2.03 -7.76
CA ALA A 221 10.62 -1.51 -8.77
C ALA A 221 9.14 -1.61 -8.38
N ASP A 222 8.86 -2.43 -7.35
CA ASP A 222 7.51 -2.79 -6.96
C ASP A 222 6.85 -1.68 -6.16
N VAL A 223 5.63 -1.34 -6.56
CA VAL A 223 4.80 -0.31 -5.93
C VAL A 223 3.51 -0.97 -5.52
N TYR A 224 3.20 -0.91 -4.24
CA TYR A 224 2.04 -1.58 -3.64
C TYR A 224 0.89 -0.60 -3.51
N LEU A 225 -0.30 -1.02 -3.93
CA LEU A 225 -1.52 -0.26 -3.77
C LEU A 225 -2.49 -1.09 -2.94
N ALA A 226 -3.15 -0.41 -2.01
CA ALA A 226 -4.12 -1.01 -1.11
C ALA A 226 -5.33 -0.07 -1.00
N LYS A 227 -6.50 -0.69 -0.89
CA LYS A 227 -7.78 -0.05 -0.60
C LYS A 227 -8.54 -0.91 0.41
N ALA A 228 -9.59 -0.36 1.03
CA ALA A 228 -10.45 -1.10 1.94
C ALA A 228 -10.87 -2.45 1.31
N PRO A 229 -10.82 -3.57 2.05
CA PRO A 229 -10.70 -3.70 3.51
C PRO A 229 -9.25 -3.78 4.07
N VAL A 230 -8.23 -3.60 3.23
CA VAL A 230 -6.82 -3.63 3.69
C VAL A 230 -6.48 -2.31 4.39
N THR A 231 -5.93 -2.39 5.60
CA THR A 231 -5.46 -1.20 6.34
C THR A 231 -4.07 -0.80 5.88
N THR A 232 -3.90 0.43 5.42
CA THR A 232 -2.59 0.98 5.06
C THR A 232 -1.97 1.70 6.25
N ALA A 233 -1.23 0.94 7.06
CA ALA A 233 -0.61 1.45 8.29
C ALA A 233 0.48 2.52 8.02
N VAL A 234 1.21 2.40 6.90
CA VAL A 234 2.14 3.45 6.43
C VAL A 234 1.93 3.66 4.95
N ARG A 235 1.59 4.89 4.57
CA ARG A 235 1.43 5.33 3.18
C ARG A 235 2.51 6.32 2.82
N LEU A 236 3.04 6.29 1.60
CA LEU A 236 3.98 7.29 1.13
C LEU A 236 3.29 8.64 0.89
N GLU A 237 4.01 9.73 1.17
CA GLU A 237 3.52 11.09 0.98
C GLU A 237 3.29 11.42 -0.52
N GLN A 238 2.55 12.51 -0.78
CA GLN A 238 2.38 13.07 -2.13
C GLN A 238 3.73 13.44 -2.78
N ALA A 239 3.78 13.39 -4.11
CA ALA A 239 4.97 13.64 -4.91
C ALA A 239 5.80 14.89 -4.52
N PRO A 240 5.21 16.05 -4.18
CA PRO A 240 5.99 17.25 -3.84
C PRO A 240 6.87 17.07 -2.58
N ALA A 241 6.32 16.44 -1.53
CA ALA A 241 6.96 16.30 -0.22
C ALA A 241 7.51 14.89 0.06
N LEU A 242 7.40 13.97 -0.92
CA LEU A 242 7.78 12.56 -0.78
C LEU A 242 9.27 12.34 -0.46
N ARG A 243 10.17 13.12 -1.06
CA ARG A 243 11.62 12.89 -0.94
C ARG A 243 12.19 13.55 0.32
N LEU A 244 12.72 12.75 1.25
CA LEU A 244 13.51 13.25 2.37
C LEU A 244 15.01 13.26 2.04
N GLY A 245 15.50 12.22 1.36
CA GLY A 245 16.91 12.11 0.99
C GLY A 245 17.16 11.08 -0.12
N GLY A 246 18.36 11.13 -0.70
CA GLY A 246 18.77 10.25 -1.80
C GLY A 246 18.31 10.74 -3.19
N LEU A 247 18.63 9.93 -4.21
CA LEU A 247 18.26 10.18 -5.60
C LEU A 247 16.86 9.65 -5.89
N LEU A 248 15.97 10.53 -6.36
CA LEU A 248 14.60 10.17 -6.74
C LEU A 248 14.25 10.89 -8.04
N TRP A 249 14.18 10.12 -9.13
CA TRP A 249 13.76 10.62 -10.44
C TRP A 249 12.30 11.09 -10.42
N PRO A 250 11.92 12.09 -11.25
CA PRO A 250 10.53 12.55 -11.35
C PRO A 250 9.53 11.43 -11.66
N GLU A 251 9.90 10.49 -12.53
CA GLU A 251 9.09 9.34 -12.94
C GLU A 251 8.84 8.39 -11.76
N ALA A 252 9.90 8.07 -11.00
CA ALA A 252 9.77 7.26 -9.80
C ALA A 252 8.99 7.98 -8.70
N ARG A 253 9.17 9.28 -8.55
CA ARG A 253 8.43 10.12 -7.60
C ARG A 253 6.93 10.05 -7.88
N ALA A 254 6.52 10.20 -9.13
CA ALA A 254 5.12 10.12 -9.52
C ALA A 254 4.54 8.71 -9.29
N ARG A 255 5.32 7.66 -9.56
CA ARG A 255 4.89 6.26 -9.36
C ARG A 255 4.75 5.88 -7.89
N LEU A 256 5.65 6.34 -7.04
CA LEU A 256 5.69 5.99 -5.61
C LEU A 256 4.77 6.85 -4.75
N ALA A 257 4.39 8.03 -5.20
CA ALA A 257 3.50 8.91 -4.45
C ALA A 257 2.21 8.18 -4.06
N GLU A 258 1.79 8.37 -2.80
CA GLU A 258 0.54 7.81 -2.24
C GLU A 258 0.46 6.28 -2.19
N SER A 259 1.52 5.57 -2.57
CA SER A 259 1.55 4.11 -2.50
C SER A 259 1.67 3.59 -1.07
N ALA A 260 1.28 2.34 -0.85
CA ALA A 260 1.34 1.70 0.45
C ALA A 260 2.77 1.19 0.72
N TRP A 261 3.32 1.50 1.89
CA TRP A 261 4.62 0.98 2.35
C TRP A 261 4.47 -0.14 3.38
N LEU A 262 3.46 -0.03 4.26
CA LEU A 262 3.08 -1.09 5.20
C LEU A 262 1.57 -1.30 5.15
N THR A 263 1.15 -2.53 4.93
CA THR A 263 -0.26 -2.91 4.92
C THR A 263 -0.52 -4.06 5.88
N VAL A 264 -1.68 -4.03 6.52
CA VAL A 264 -2.20 -5.09 7.37
C VAL A 264 -3.56 -5.52 6.84
N GLU A 265 -3.71 -6.81 6.59
CA GLU A 265 -4.95 -7.41 6.12
C GLU A 265 -5.36 -8.54 7.05
N ARG A 266 -6.57 -8.47 7.59
CA ARG A 266 -7.14 -9.56 8.40
C ARG A 266 -7.70 -10.65 7.50
N LYS A 267 -7.41 -11.91 7.82
CA LYS A 267 -7.91 -13.09 7.10
C LYS A 267 -8.34 -14.17 8.07
N GLY A 268 -9.65 -14.41 8.15
CA GLY A 268 -10.22 -15.31 9.14
C GLY A 268 -9.82 -14.88 10.55
N HIS A 269 -9.19 -15.79 11.28
CA HIS A 269 -8.63 -15.53 12.60
C HIS A 269 -7.19 -15.02 12.57
N GLY A 270 -6.50 -15.02 11.44
CA GLY A 270 -5.13 -14.49 11.34
C GLY A 270 -5.04 -13.26 10.45
N GLN A 271 -3.83 -13.02 9.95
CA GLN A 271 -3.53 -11.81 9.20
C GLN A 271 -2.31 -11.94 8.29
N VAL A 272 -2.26 -11.05 7.31
CA VAL A 272 -1.14 -10.87 6.39
C VAL A 272 -0.63 -9.44 6.53
N VAL A 273 0.66 -9.29 6.83
CA VAL A 273 1.36 -8.02 6.95
C VAL A 273 2.39 -7.94 5.84
N LEU A 274 2.31 -6.90 5.00
CA LEU A 274 3.22 -6.69 3.89
C LEU A 274 4.02 -5.41 4.10
N PHE A 275 5.34 -5.53 4.02
CA PHE A 275 6.26 -4.40 3.95
C PHE A 275 6.78 -4.26 2.51
N ALA A 276 6.63 -3.08 1.92
CA ALA A 276 7.10 -2.78 0.57
C ALA A 276 8.64 -2.83 0.45
N ALA A 277 9.36 -2.63 1.55
CA ALA A 277 10.81 -2.72 1.63
C ALA A 277 11.23 -3.41 2.93
N PRO A 278 12.48 -3.89 3.06
CA PRO A 278 12.91 -4.57 4.27
C PRO A 278 12.98 -3.58 5.45
N PRO A 279 12.16 -3.76 6.52
CA PRO A 279 11.94 -2.74 7.54
C PRO A 279 13.15 -2.49 8.44
N ALA A 280 14.03 -3.49 8.60
CA ALA A 280 15.24 -3.40 9.42
C ALA A 280 16.53 -3.39 8.58
N PHE A 281 16.45 -3.05 7.28
CA PHE A 281 17.59 -3.11 6.36
C PHE A 281 18.80 -2.37 6.94
N ARG A 282 19.86 -3.13 7.28
CA ARG A 282 21.13 -2.66 7.84
C ARG A 282 21.03 -1.64 9.00
N GLY A 283 19.89 -1.59 9.70
CA GLY A 283 19.65 -0.61 10.76
C GLY A 283 19.61 0.86 10.33
N TYR A 284 19.30 1.17 9.05
CA TYR A 284 19.23 2.56 8.57
C TYR A 284 18.22 3.43 9.34
N HIS A 285 17.03 2.88 9.63
CA HIS A 285 15.98 3.58 10.34
C HIS A 285 15.45 2.71 11.49
N LEU A 286 15.58 3.20 12.72
CA LEU A 286 15.12 2.49 13.92
C LEU A 286 13.59 2.42 13.98
N ALA A 287 12.92 3.45 13.48
CA ALA A 287 11.47 3.54 13.55
C ALA A 287 10.78 2.57 12.57
N SER A 288 11.32 2.34 11.37
CA SER A 288 10.82 1.28 10.48
C SER A 288 11.08 -0.12 11.06
N ALA A 289 12.23 -0.32 11.72
CA ALA A 289 12.55 -1.57 12.39
C ALA A 289 11.61 -1.83 13.58
N ARG A 290 11.16 -0.78 14.28
CA ARG A 290 10.16 -0.89 15.35
C ARG A 290 8.80 -1.35 14.83
N LEU A 291 8.37 -0.94 13.63
CA LEU A 291 7.16 -1.48 13.00
C LEU A 291 7.25 -3.00 12.79
N PHE A 292 8.43 -3.50 12.41
CA PHE A 292 8.65 -4.94 12.28
C PHE A 292 8.65 -5.66 13.64
N ALA A 293 9.26 -5.06 14.67
CA ALA A 293 9.16 -5.58 16.03
C ALA A 293 7.70 -5.65 16.52
N ASN A 294 6.91 -4.60 16.26
CA ASN A 294 5.49 -4.58 16.58
C ASN A 294 4.74 -5.70 15.83
N ALA A 295 5.00 -5.88 14.53
CA ALA A 295 4.37 -6.94 13.74
C ALA A 295 4.63 -8.34 14.31
N VAL A 296 5.86 -8.60 14.74
CA VAL A 296 6.30 -9.89 15.28
C VAL A 296 5.77 -10.15 16.69
N VAL A 297 5.83 -9.15 17.56
CA VAL A 297 5.51 -9.31 18.99
C VAL A 297 4.01 -9.15 19.25
N LEU A 298 3.39 -8.12 18.66
CA LEU A 298 1.98 -7.80 18.88
C LEU A 298 1.05 -8.49 17.89
N GLY A 299 1.56 -8.90 16.72
CA GLY A 299 0.76 -9.52 15.67
C GLY A 299 -0.11 -10.68 16.15
N PRO A 300 0.43 -11.70 16.84
CA PRO A 300 -0.34 -12.86 17.32
C PRO A 300 -1.51 -12.57 18.25
N GLY A 301 -1.58 -11.38 18.86
CA GLY A 301 -2.64 -11.03 19.81
C GLY A 301 -3.50 -9.82 19.42
N LEU A 302 -2.99 -8.89 18.61
CA LEU A 302 -3.74 -7.69 18.20
C LEU A 302 -4.32 -7.79 16.79
N GLY A 303 -3.75 -8.64 15.94
CA GLY A 303 -4.22 -8.81 14.57
C GLY A 303 -4.57 -10.26 14.19
N ALA A 304 -4.17 -11.22 15.02
CA ALA A 304 -4.60 -12.61 14.93
C ALA A 304 -5.21 -13.05 16.28
N ASP A 305 -6.05 -14.07 16.21
CA ASP A 305 -6.66 -14.77 17.32
C ASP A 305 -6.37 -16.26 17.11
N GLN A 306 -5.63 -16.89 18.01
CA GLN A 306 -5.41 -18.33 17.90
C GLN A 306 -6.52 -19.02 18.68
N PRO A 307 -7.31 -19.91 18.04
CA PRO A 307 -8.29 -20.68 18.79
C PRO A 307 -7.52 -21.49 19.85
N ASP A 308 -7.83 -21.24 21.12
CA ASP A 308 -7.26 -21.97 22.25
C ASP A 308 -7.51 -23.47 22.03
N GLY A 309 -6.44 -24.21 21.76
CA GLY A 309 -6.48 -25.67 21.67
C GLY A 309 -6.62 -26.24 23.07
N TRP A 310 -7.86 -26.47 23.51
CA TRP A 310 -8.16 -27.38 24.62
C TRP A 310 -8.50 -28.78 24.09
#